data_AF-A0A1W9TCI3-F1
#
_entry.id   AF-A0A1W9TCI3-F1
#
_cell.length_a   1.000
_cell.length_b   1.000
_cell.length_c   1.000
_cell.angle_alpha   90.00
_cell.angle_beta   90.00
_cell.angle_gamma   90.00
#
_symmetry.space_group_name_H-M   'P 1'
#
loop_
_entity.id
_entity.type
_entity.pdbx_description
1 polymer ?
#
loop_
_entity_poly.entity_id
_entity_poly.type
_entity_poly.pdbx_seq_one_letter_code
_entity_poly.pdbx_strand_id
1 'polypeptide(L)'
;MSFNKEDYEFKIERNYNRADWEVVRKKFQDLIPSIIINPDMTTSDIKFTIAKISELLPIALMINSYVKTDFENIENKHKSLLKSLTSDAKISSAKTAGMKTYTDSEATGEAYKILREGKKKKVKTTENEKGYKMVRVSKGPTVEELRRIYTERYNFMYSVVESLKTKKDLLVTYGSMLKMESTI
;
A
#
# COMPACT_ATOMS: atom_id res chain seq x y z
N MET A 1 30.42 -12.40 -16.24
CA MET A 1 29.28 -11.47 -16.37
C MET A 1 28.99 -10.89 -14.99
N SER A 2 29.29 -9.61 -14.83
CA SER A 2 29.00 -8.85 -13.60
C SER A 2 27.49 -8.60 -13.52
N PHE A 3 26.84 -9.01 -12.43
CA PHE A 3 25.43 -8.73 -12.21
C PHE A 3 25.30 -7.31 -11.66
N ASN A 4 24.58 -6.47 -12.40
CA ASN A 4 24.33 -5.09 -12.04
C ASN A 4 23.58 -5.04 -10.70
N LYS A 5 24.22 -4.44 -9.69
CA LYS A 5 23.74 -4.34 -8.31
C LYS A 5 22.52 -3.40 -8.20
N GLU A 6 22.33 -2.56 -9.22
CA GLU A 6 21.33 -1.48 -9.29
C GLU A 6 19.89 -1.97 -9.56
N ASP A 7 19.69 -3.20 -10.08
CA ASP A 7 18.36 -3.69 -10.42
C ASP A 7 17.47 -4.03 -9.19
N TYR A 8 18.03 -4.01 -7.97
CA TYR A 8 17.37 -4.54 -6.76
C TYR A 8 17.36 -3.61 -5.53
N GLU A 9 17.98 -2.44 -5.59
CA GLU A 9 17.83 -1.43 -4.55
C GLU A 9 16.68 -0.49 -4.90
N PHE A 10 15.48 -0.83 -4.43
CA PHE A 10 14.35 0.08 -4.50
C PHE A 10 14.50 1.14 -3.41
N LYS A 11 14.90 2.34 -3.80
CA LYS A 11 14.79 3.52 -2.94
C LYS A 11 13.34 4.00 -2.98
N ILE A 12 12.57 3.65 -1.95
CA ILE A 12 11.36 4.39 -1.61
C ILE A 12 11.84 5.77 -1.15
N GLU A 13 11.58 6.80 -1.93
CA GLU A 13 12.07 8.16 -1.66
C GLU A 13 11.56 8.71 -0.31
N ARG A 14 10.41 8.22 0.17
CA ARG A 14 9.79 8.61 1.43
C ARG A 14 9.39 7.38 2.22
N ASN A 15 10.40 6.67 2.66
CA ASN A 15 10.24 5.48 3.46
C ASN A 15 9.66 5.87 4.83
N TYR A 16 8.33 5.92 4.97
CA TYR A 16 7.72 5.81 6.29
C TYR A 16 8.17 4.45 6.83
N ASN A 17 9.23 4.48 7.63
CA ASN A 17 9.64 3.32 8.39
C ASN A 17 8.41 2.88 9.22
N ARG A 18 8.40 1.62 9.66
CA ARG A 18 7.22 1.07 10.33
C ARG A 18 6.78 1.92 11.53
N ALA A 19 7.71 2.51 12.28
CA ALA A 19 7.41 3.33 13.44
C ALA A 19 6.73 4.66 13.06
N ASP A 20 7.25 5.37 12.05
CA ASP A 20 6.69 6.65 11.61
C ASP A 20 5.26 6.48 11.09
N TRP A 21 5.00 5.38 10.38
CA TRP A 21 3.65 5.06 9.92
C TRP A 21 2.68 4.81 11.08
N GLU A 22 3.11 4.09 12.11
CA GLU A 22 2.24 3.80 13.26
C GLU A 22 1.89 5.07 14.04
N VAL A 23 2.75 6.08 14.06
CA VAL A 23 2.42 7.40 14.63
C VAL A 23 1.30 8.07 13.82
N VAL A 24 1.39 8.07 12.50
CA VAL A 24 0.35 8.61 11.60
C VAL A 24 -0.96 7.84 11.77
N ARG A 25 -0.90 6.51 11.78
CA ARG A 25 -2.06 5.63 11.95
C ARG A 25 -2.78 5.93 13.27
N LYS A 26 -2.05 5.90 14.40
CA LYS A 26 -2.64 6.17 15.72
C LYS A 26 -3.27 7.54 15.78
N LYS A 27 -2.59 8.57 15.27
CA LYS A 27 -3.13 9.94 15.20
C LYS A 27 -4.52 9.96 14.57
N PHE A 28 -4.73 9.32 13.43
CA PHE A 28 -6.05 9.32 12.77
C PHE A 28 -7.03 8.32 13.39
N GLN A 29 -6.58 7.19 13.93
CA GLN A 29 -7.42 6.25 14.66
C GLN A 29 -8.04 6.87 15.91
N ASP A 30 -7.31 7.72 16.63
CA ASP A 30 -7.81 8.40 17.82
C ASP A 30 -8.66 9.61 17.44
N LEU A 31 -8.23 10.33 16.40
CA LEU A 31 -8.82 11.61 16.05
C LEU A 31 -10.16 11.49 15.32
N ILE A 32 -10.33 10.52 14.42
CA ILE A 32 -11.58 10.37 13.64
C ILE A 32 -12.79 10.06 14.55
N PRO A 33 -12.72 9.12 15.50
CA PRO A 33 -13.80 8.88 16.45
C PRO A 33 -14.05 10.07 17.40
N SER A 34 -13.02 10.87 17.70
CA SER A 34 -13.19 12.08 18.54
C SER A 34 -14.08 13.15 17.90
N ILE A 35 -14.32 13.08 16.59
CA ILE A 35 -15.23 13.97 15.87
C ILE A 35 -16.63 13.38 15.95
N ILE A 36 -17.30 13.66 17.06
CA ILE A 36 -18.67 13.23 17.35
C ILE A 36 -19.63 14.23 16.71
N ILE A 37 -20.63 13.73 15.98
CA ILE A 37 -21.73 14.52 15.44
C ILE A 37 -22.99 14.08 16.19
N ASN A 38 -23.55 14.99 16.99
CA ASN A 38 -24.73 14.75 17.80
C ASN A 38 -25.93 15.55 17.28
N PRO A 39 -27.17 15.06 17.48
CA PRO A 39 -28.38 15.75 17.06
C PRO A 39 -28.69 17.02 17.87
N ASP A 40 -28.02 17.25 19.01
CA ASP A 40 -28.23 18.42 19.87
C ASP A 40 -27.09 19.46 19.74
N MET A 41 -26.32 19.43 18.65
CA MET A 41 -25.21 20.36 18.45
C MET A 41 -25.71 21.78 18.19
N THR A 42 -25.15 22.77 18.88
CA THR A 42 -25.43 24.18 18.59
C THR A 42 -24.76 24.63 17.29
N THR A 43 -25.24 25.73 16.71
CA THR A 43 -24.59 26.37 15.56
C THR A 43 -23.11 26.71 15.82
N SER A 44 -22.75 27.02 17.07
CA SER A 44 -21.35 27.27 17.45
C SER A 44 -20.53 25.98 17.42
N ASP A 45 -21.06 24.89 17.97
CA ASP A 45 -20.39 23.58 17.99
C ASP A 45 -20.16 23.04 16.57
N ILE A 46 -21.13 23.24 15.68
CA ILE A 46 -21.03 22.86 14.27
C ILE A 46 -19.90 23.64 13.59
N LYS A 47 -19.87 24.97 13.76
CA LYS A 47 -18.80 25.82 13.19
C LYS A 47 -17.42 25.41 13.69
N PHE A 48 -17.29 25.19 15.00
CA PHE A 48 -16.04 24.74 15.61
C PHE A 48 -15.60 23.38 15.06
N THR A 49 -16.52 22.43 14.94
CA THR A 49 -16.22 21.09 14.42
C THR A 49 -15.84 21.13 12.94
N ILE A 50 -16.51 21.95 12.13
CA ILE A 50 -16.14 22.18 10.72
C ILE A 50 -14.74 22.80 10.61
N ALA A 51 -14.39 23.75 11.47
CA ALA A 51 -13.07 24.35 11.50
C ALA A 51 -11.99 23.30 11.80
N LYS A 52 -12.21 22.48 12.85
CA LYS A 52 -11.32 21.36 13.20
C LYS A 52 -11.14 20.39 12.02
N ILE A 53 -12.22 19.97 11.35
CA ILE A 53 -12.12 19.11 10.16
C ILE A 53 -11.36 19.82 9.03
N SER A 54 -11.57 21.12 8.84
CA SER A 54 -10.93 21.89 7.77
C SER A 54 -9.43 22.11 7.99
N GLU A 55 -8.94 22.05 9.23
CA GLU A 55 -7.50 22.01 9.55
C GLU A 55 -6.89 20.62 9.28
N LEU A 56 -7.66 19.55 9.54
CA LEU A 56 -7.18 18.17 9.44
C LEU A 56 -7.22 17.62 8.01
N LEU A 57 -8.21 18.01 7.22
CA LEU A 57 -8.45 17.49 5.88
C LEU A 57 -7.26 17.76 4.94
N PRO A 58 -6.63 18.94 4.89
CA PRO A 58 -5.44 19.18 4.07
C PRO A 58 -4.27 18.25 4.45
N ILE A 59 -4.06 18.01 5.75
CA ILE A 59 -3.01 17.12 6.24
C ILE A 59 -3.29 15.67 5.81
N ALA A 60 -4.52 15.20 5.99
CA ALA A 60 -4.93 13.86 5.56
C ALA A 60 -4.80 13.68 4.04
N LEU A 61 -5.19 14.68 3.25
CA LEU A 61 -5.06 14.68 1.79
C LEU A 61 -3.60 14.63 1.35
N MET A 62 -2.72 15.42 1.98
CA MET A 62 -1.29 15.41 1.69
C MET A 62 -0.67 14.04 1.98
N ILE A 63 -0.95 13.46 3.15
CA ILE A 63 -0.44 12.12 3.51
C ILE A 63 -0.99 11.06 2.56
N ASN A 64 -2.28 11.11 2.24
CA ASN A 64 -2.91 10.19 1.30
C ASN A 64 -2.27 10.29 -0.09
N SER A 65 -1.94 11.50 -0.56
CA SER A 65 -1.24 11.70 -1.83
C SER A 65 0.12 10.99 -1.86
N TYR A 66 0.92 11.15 -0.80
CA TYR A 66 2.22 10.46 -0.72
C TYR A 66 2.08 8.93 -0.68
N VAL A 67 1.16 8.42 0.16
CA VAL A 67 0.91 6.98 0.25
C VAL A 67 0.39 6.41 -1.07
N LYS A 68 -0.46 7.17 -1.78
CA LYS A 68 -0.97 6.80 -3.10
C LYS A 68 0.16 6.70 -4.13
N THR A 69 1.05 7.70 -4.19
CA THR A 69 2.20 7.67 -5.10
C THR A 69 3.09 6.46 -4.83
N ASP A 70 3.40 6.18 -3.57
CA ASP A 70 4.20 5.00 -3.21
C ASP A 70 3.50 3.69 -3.59
N PHE A 71 2.19 3.59 -3.33
CA PHE A 71 1.37 2.44 -3.73
C PHE A 71 1.40 2.22 -5.24
N GLU A 72 1.19 3.27 -6.05
CA GLU A 72 1.21 3.19 -7.51
C GLU A 72 2.59 2.77 -8.03
N ASN A 73 3.67 3.31 -7.45
CA ASN A 73 5.03 2.93 -7.80
C ASN A 73 5.30 1.44 -7.54
N ILE A 74 4.86 0.93 -6.38
CA ILE A 74 5.03 -0.48 -6.01
C ILE A 74 4.15 -1.38 -6.88
N GLU A 75 2.91 -0.99 -7.18
CA GLU A 75 2.02 -1.70 -8.10
C GLU A 75 2.63 -1.81 -9.51
N ASN A 76 3.18 -0.71 -10.03
CA ASN A 76 3.83 -0.70 -11.33
C ASN A 76 5.06 -1.60 -11.36
N LYS A 77 5.86 -1.57 -10.29
CA LYS A 77 7.03 -2.47 -10.16
C LYS A 77 6.60 -3.93 -10.05
N HIS A 78 5.57 -4.24 -9.27
CA HIS A 78 5.01 -5.59 -9.15
C HIS A 78 4.54 -6.10 -10.53
N LYS A 79 3.77 -5.31 -11.28
CA LYS A 79 3.31 -5.66 -12.64
C LYS A 79 4.48 -5.91 -13.60
N SER A 80 5.49 -5.04 -13.57
CA SER A 80 6.69 -5.17 -14.40
C SER A 80 7.46 -6.46 -14.09
N LEU A 81 7.69 -6.75 -12.81
CA LEU A 81 8.39 -7.96 -12.38
C LEU A 81 7.60 -9.23 -12.71
N LEU A 82 6.28 -9.22 -12.49
CA LEU A 82 5.41 -10.33 -12.85
C LEU A 82 5.51 -10.64 -14.34
N LYS A 83 5.44 -9.62 -15.20
CA LYS A 83 5.58 -9.78 -16.66
C LYS A 83 6.93 -10.39 -17.06
N SER A 84 8.03 -9.94 -16.43
CA SER A 84 9.36 -10.47 -16.68
C SER A 84 9.45 -11.95 -16.25
N LEU A 85 9.01 -12.27 -15.04
CA LEU A 85 9.08 -13.63 -14.49
C LEU A 85 8.21 -14.61 -15.27
N THR A 86 7.01 -14.21 -15.70
CA THR A 86 6.15 -15.04 -16.54
C THR A 86 6.82 -15.32 -17.89
N SER A 87 7.47 -14.32 -18.49
CA SER A 87 8.23 -14.49 -19.74
C SER A 87 9.40 -15.46 -19.56
N ASP A 88 10.17 -15.31 -18.47
CA ASP A 88 11.31 -16.17 -18.14
C ASP A 88 10.88 -17.63 -17.89
N ALA A 89 9.75 -17.83 -17.20
CA ALA A 89 9.19 -19.16 -16.94
C ALA A 89 8.78 -19.87 -18.25
N LYS A 90 8.14 -19.14 -19.17
CA LYS A 90 7.79 -19.64 -20.50
C LYS A 90 9.04 -20.03 -21.29
N ILE A 91 10.05 -19.17 -21.35
CA ILE A 91 11.30 -19.40 -22.10
C ILE A 91 12.12 -20.56 -21.50
N SER A 92 12.18 -20.66 -20.17
CA SER A 92 12.90 -21.75 -19.50
C SER A 92 12.28 -23.11 -19.78
N SER A 93 10.93 -23.19 -19.85
CA SER A 93 10.25 -24.42 -20.29
C SER A 93 10.57 -24.79 -21.74
N ALA A 94 10.65 -23.81 -22.64
CA ALA A 94 10.96 -24.03 -24.04
C ALA A 94 12.43 -24.47 -24.28
N LYS A 95 13.38 -23.99 -23.46
CA LYS A 95 14.81 -24.37 -23.55
C LYS A 95 15.11 -25.76 -22.97
N THR A 96 14.25 -26.29 -22.11
CA THR A 96 14.37 -27.66 -21.56
C THR A 96 13.71 -28.65 -22.53
N ALA A 97 14.14 -28.58 -23.79
CA ALA A 97 13.45 -29.12 -24.95
C ALA A 97 13.14 -30.62 -24.80
N GLY A 98 11.83 -30.93 -24.73
CA GLY A 98 11.28 -32.30 -24.71
C GLY A 98 10.01 -32.46 -23.86
N MET A 99 9.74 -31.59 -22.89
CA MET A 99 8.61 -31.75 -21.96
C MET A 99 7.85 -30.43 -21.74
N LYS A 100 6.53 -30.49 -21.95
CA LYS A 100 5.45 -29.52 -21.68
C LYS A 100 5.87 -28.04 -21.48
N THR A 101 5.47 -27.21 -22.44
CA THR A 101 5.39 -25.75 -22.24
C THR A 101 4.42 -25.43 -21.10
N TYR A 102 4.80 -24.53 -20.19
CA TYR A 102 3.84 -24.01 -19.22
C TYR A 102 2.69 -23.30 -19.95
N THR A 103 1.46 -23.63 -19.58
CA THR A 103 0.30 -22.78 -19.89
C THR A 103 0.45 -21.41 -19.24
N ASP A 104 -0.26 -20.42 -19.75
CA ASP A 104 -0.23 -19.05 -19.20
C ASP A 104 -0.55 -19.01 -17.69
N SER A 105 -1.46 -19.86 -17.25
CA SER A 105 -1.84 -20.00 -15.83
C SER A 105 -0.69 -20.53 -14.97
N GLU A 106 0.02 -21.55 -15.43
CA GLU A 106 1.13 -22.17 -14.69
C GLU A 106 2.34 -21.25 -14.61
N ALA A 107 2.71 -20.60 -15.74
CA ALA A 107 3.80 -19.63 -15.77
C ALA A 107 3.52 -18.44 -14.84
N THR A 108 2.27 -17.98 -14.80
CA THR A 108 1.84 -16.91 -13.90
C THR A 108 1.88 -17.37 -12.44
N GLY A 109 1.44 -18.60 -12.15
CA GLY A 109 1.50 -19.18 -10.80
C GLY A 109 2.92 -19.26 -10.24
N GLU A 110 3.88 -19.72 -11.06
CA GLU A 110 5.29 -19.80 -10.65
C GLU A 110 5.92 -18.41 -10.48
N ALA A 111 5.57 -17.45 -11.35
CA ALA A 111 6.01 -16.07 -11.22
C ALA A 111 5.52 -15.44 -9.89
N TYR A 112 4.27 -15.64 -9.51
CA TYR A 112 3.73 -15.20 -8.21
C TYR A 112 4.44 -15.85 -7.02
N LYS A 113 4.77 -17.15 -7.12
CA LYS A 113 5.52 -17.85 -6.08
C LYS A 113 6.91 -17.23 -5.89
N ILE A 114 7.62 -16.94 -6.98
CA ILE A 114 8.93 -16.27 -6.93
C ILE A 114 8.83 -14.87 -6.30
N LEU A 115 7.79 -14.08 -6.65
CA LEU A 115 7.57 -12.76 -6.07
C LEU A 115 7.34 -12.80 -4.56
N ARG A 116 6.52 -13.76 -4.09
CA ARG A 116 6.26 -13.97 -2.65
C ARG A 116 7.50 -14.39 -1.89
N GLU A 117 8.23 -15.35 -2.45
CA GLU A 117 9.40 -15.92 -1.79
C GLU A 117 10.61 -14.97 -1.78
N GLY A 118 10.57 -13.94 -2.64
CA GLY A 118 11.70 -13.07 -2.93
C GLY A 118 12.74 -13.82 -3.77
N LYS A 119 13.72 -13.12 -4.35
CA LYS A 119 14.78 -13.80 -5.10
C LYS A 119 15.49 -14.80 -4.21
N LYS A 120 15.20 -16.09 -4.43
CA LYS A 120 15.96 -17.21 -3.90
C LYS A 120 17.17 -17.40 -4.82
N LYS A 121 18.36 -17.08 -4.34
CA LYS A 121 19.61 -17.49 -5.01
C LYS A 121 19.95 -18.89 -4.54
N LYS A 122 20.27 -19.78 -5.48
CA LYS A 122 20.95 -21.04 -5.17
C LYS A 122 22.35 -20.69 -4.69
N VAL A 123 22.62 -20.92 -3.40
CA VAL A 123 23.95 -20.81 -2.82
C VAL A 123 24.48 -22.23 -2.66
N LYS A 124 25.71 -22.48 -3.10
CA LYS A 124 26.34 -23.79 -2.94
C LYS A 124 26.66 -23.99 -1.45
N THR A 125 26.17 -25.07 -0.86
CA THR A 125 26.39 -25.39 0.56
C THR A 125 26.95 -26.80 0.69
N THR A 126 27.90 -26.99 1.61
CA THR A 126 28.54 -28.28 1.90
C THR A 126 27.64 -29.28 2.63
N GLU A 127 26.48 -28.83 3.14
CA GLU A 127 25.61 -29.61 4.03
C GLU A 127 24.45 -30.36 3.35
N ASN A 128 24.29 -30.28 2.02
CA ASN A 128 23.18 -30.94 1.33
C ASN A 128 23.70 -31.80 0.17
N GLU A 129 23.22 -33.04 0.03
CA GLU A 129 23.69 -34.01 -1.00
C GLU A 129 23.49 -33.50 -2.43
N LYS A 130 22.57 -32.54 -2.63
CA LYS A 130 22.37 -31.83 -3.92
C LYS A 130 23.13 -30.52 -4.03
N GLY A 131 23.97 -30.17 -3.07
CA GLY A 131 24.94 -29.07 -3.10
C GLY A 131 24.38 -27.64 -3.10
N TYR A 132 23.06 -27.42 -3.08
CA TYR A 132 22.47 -26.08 -3.15
C TYR A 132 21.41 -25.83 -2.07
N LYS A 133 21.47 -24.66 -1.42
CA LYS A 133 20.43 -24.09 -0.56
C LYS A 133 19.83 -22.85 -1.23
N MET A 134 18.52 -22.71 -1.19
CA MET A 134 17.84 -21.48 -1.63
C MET A 134 17.91 -20.44 -0.51
N VAL A 135 18.51 -19.28 -0.76
CA VAL A 135 18.68 -18.20 0.23
C VAL A 135 18.08 -16.89 -0.32
N ARG A 136 17.31 -16.16 0.50
CA ARG A 136 16.80 -14.82 0.16
C ARG A 136 17.98 -13.86 -0.02
N VAL A 137 18.01 -13.14 -1.14
CA VAL A 137 19.15 -12.33 -1.58
C VAL A 137 19.26 -10.96 -0.86
N SER A 138 18.20 -10.47 -0.22
CA SER A 138 18.23 -9.20 0.54
C SER A 138 17.53 -9.31 1.90
N LYS A 139 18.03 -8.56 2.89
CA LYS A 139 17.43 -8.41 4.24
C LYS A 139 16.23 -7.44 4.26
N GLY A 140 15.63 -7.13 3.10
CA GLY A 140 14.51 -6.20 2.97
C GLY A 140 13.19 -6.90 2.65
N PRO A 141 12.06 -6.20 2.75
CA PRO A 141 10.77 -6.74 2.34
C PRO A 141 10.76 -7.04 0.84
N THR A 142 10.08 -8.11 0.44
CA THR A 142 9.87 -8.43 -0.98
C THR A 142 8.93 -7.40 -1.62
N VAL A 143 8.90 -7.33 -2.95
CA VAL A 143 7.96 -6.45 -3.67
C VAL A 143 6.50 -6.82 -3.35
N GLU A 144 6.21 -8.11 -3.12
CA GLU A 144 4.88 -8.55 -2.70
C GLU A 144 4.56 -8.11 -1.26
N GLU A 145 5.53 -8.20 -0.35
CA GLU A 145 5.37 -7.70 1.03
C GLU A 145 5.16 -6.17 1.04
N LEU A 146 5.93 -5.42 0.25
CA LEU A 146 5.77 -3.98 0.07
C LEU A 146 4.40 -3.64 -0.53
N ARG A 147 3.97 -4.38 -1.55
CA ARG A 147 2.66 -4.19 -2.18
C ARG A 147 1.54 -4.31 -1.15
N ARG A 148 1.54 -5.38 -0.35
CA ARG A 148 0.54 -5.59 0.72
C ARG A 148 0.56 -4.45 1.74
N ILE A 149 1.75 -4.05 2.22
CA ILE A 149 1.90 -2.94 3.18
C ILE A 149 1.29 -1.66 2.60
N TYR A 150 1.65 -1.28 1.38
CA TYR A 150 1.20 -0.01 0.81
C TYR A 150 -0.26 -0.04 0.36
N THR A 151 -0.82 -1.20 -0.02
CA THR A 151 -2.27 -1.36 -0.19
C THR A 151 -3.00 -1.08 1.12
N GLU A 152 -2.55 -1.64 2.24
CA GLU A 152 -3.16 -1.43 3.56
C GLU A 152 -3.09 0.06 3.97
N ARG A 153 -1.92 0.68 3.79
CA ARG A 153 -1.71 2.10 4.09
C ARG A 153 -2.61 3.00 3.25
N TYR A 154 -2.70 2.72 1.95
CA TYR A 154 -3.52 3.48 1.02
C TYR A 154 -5.00 3.37 1.37
N ASN A 155 -5.50 2.15 1.59
CA ASN A 155 -6.89 1.93 1.97
C ASN A 155 -7.23 2.65 3.28
N PHE A 156 -6.34 2.60 4.28
CA PHE A 156 -6.53 3.32 5.53
C PHE A 156 -6.65 4.83 5.31
N MET A 157 -5.71 5.46 4.59
CA MET A 157 -5.75 6.91 4.38
C MET A 157 -6.90 7.35 3.49
N TYR A 158 -7.26 6.53 2.51
CA TYR A 158 -8.46 6.74 1.71
C TYR A 158 -9.70 6.80 2.61
N SER A 159 -9.88 5.82 3.51
CA SER A 159 -10.98 5.82 4.47
C SER A 159 -10.96 7.02 5.43
N VAL A 160 -9.78 7.45 5.88
CA VAL A 160 -9.63 8.67 6.71
C VAL A 160 -10.11 9.91 5.96
N VAL A 161 -9.65 10.10 4.72
CA VAL A 161 -10.02 11.25 3.89
C VAL A 161 -11.52 11.26 3.63
N GLU A 162 -12.10 10.12 3.23
CA GLU A 162 -13.54 10.01 2.97
C GLU A 162 -14.35 10.25 4.24
N SER A 163 -13.94 9.69 5.39
CA SER A 163 -14.62 9.94 6.68
C SER A 163 -14.63 11.43 7.05
N LEU A 164 -13.51 12.14 6.86
CA LEU A 164 -13.43 13.58 7.13
C LEU A 164 -14.33 14.38 6.20
N LYS A 165 -14.35 14.06 4.89
CA LYS A 165 -15.25 14.71 3.93
C LYS A 165 -16.70 14.48 4.28
N THR A 166 -17.11 13.23 4.48
CA THR A 166 -18.49 12.88 4.83
C THR A 166 -18.94 13.58 6.12
N LYS A 167 -18.10 13.59 7.16
CA LYS A 167 -18.43 14.31 8.41
C LYS A 167 -18.58 15.82 8.19
N LYS A 168 -17.71 16.42 7.36
CA LYS A 168 -17.82 17.84 7.01
C LYS A 168 -19.12 18.14 6.27
N ASP A 169 -19.44 17.34 5.26
CA ASP A 169 -20.64 17.54 4.43
C ASP A 169 -21.90 17.40 5.28
N LEU A 170 -21.96 16.38 6.15
CA LEU A 170 -23.06 16.20 7.10
C LEU A 170 -23.25 17.43 8.01
N LEU A 171 -22.16 17.98 8.57
CA LEU A 171 -22.23 19.16 9.43
C LEU A 171 -22.66 20.42 8.66
N VAL A 172 -22.25 20.57 7.41
CA VAL A 172 -22.69 21.69 6.55
C VAL A 172 -24.19 21.59 6.26
N THR A 173 -24.68 20.40 5.92
CA THR A 173 -26.12 20.15 5.71
C THR A 173 -26.92 20.41 6.98
N TYR A 174 -26.50 19.84 8.11
CA TYR A 174 -27.18 19.99 9.39
C TYR A 174 -27.20 21.45 9.88
N GLY A 175 -26.07 22.15 9.77
CA GLY A 175 -26.00 23.58 10.09
C GLY A 175 -26.84 24.46 9.17
N SER A 176 -27.14 24.03 7.94
CA SER A 176 -28.05 24.73 7.04
C SER A 176 -29.51 24.51 7.43
N MET A 177 -29.87 23.31 7.88
CA MET A 177 -31.22 22.98 8.39
C MET A 177 -31.56 23.79 9.64
N LEU A 178 -30.67 23.84 10.63
CA LEU A 178 -30.88 24.62 11.86
C LEU A 178 -31.12 26.12 11.59
N LYS A 179 -30.44 26.68 10.59
CA LYS A 179 -30.67 28.08 10.19
C LYS A 179 -32.08 28.28 9.65
N MET A 180 -32.56 27.37 8.79
CA MET A 180 -33.91 27.44 8.24
C MET A 180 -34.96 27.32 9.35
N GLU A 181 -34.79 26.40 10.29
CA GLU A 181 -35.68 26.23 11.45
C GLU A 181 -35.70 27.47 12.36
N SER A 182 -34.55 28.13 12.56
CA SER A 182 -34.49 29.37 13.37
C SER A 182 -35.10 30.61 12.70
N THR A 183 -35.45 30.52 11.41
CA THR A 183 -36.02 31.64 10.62
C THR A 183 -37.54 31.54 10.48
N ILE A 184 -38.15 30.44 10.95
CA ILE A 184 -39.60 30.19 10.97
C ILE A 184 -40.16 30.58 12.35
#